data_AF-A0A1L3LSU5-F1
#
_entry.id   AF-A0A1L3LSU5-F1
#
_cell.length_a   1.000
_cell.length_b   1.000
_cell.length_c   1.000
_cell.angle_alpha   90.00
_cell.angle_beta   90.00
_cell.angle_gamma   90.00
#
_symmetry.space_group_name_H-M   'P 1'
#
loop_
_entity.id
_entity.type
_entity.pdbx_description
1 polymer ?
#
loop_
_entity_poly.entity_id
_entity_poly.type
_entity_poly.pdbx_seq_one_letter_code
_entity_poly.pdbx_strand_id
1 'polypeptide(L)'
;MSIDVPGVGKATALEAVGTTENMKGEAMLDKMSAHCTAVSVASGDKNFIDGACVLADKDGDKIFSTFDTRDLDKSQPEMDCGTHIITGGTGKYAGITGREPFACMEMPALAGPGGYTAMDIPHNTSWEIK
;
A
#
# COMPACT_ATOMS: atom_id res chain seq x y z
N MET A 1 -12.92 -0.39 12.82
CA MET A 1 -13.07 -1.44 13.88
C MET A 1 -11.76 -1.55 14.63
N SER A 2 -11.77 -1.78 15.94
CA SER A 2 -10.53 -1.98 16.71
C SER A 2 -10.69 -3.04 17.78
N ILE A 3 -9.59 -3.74 18.06
CA ILE A 3 -9.39 -4.56 19.26
C ILE A 3 -8.43 -3.78 20.14
N ASP A 4 -8.79 -3.54 21.40
CA ASP A 4 -7.98 -2.80 22.35
C ASP A 4 -7.93 -3.57 23.67
N VAL A 5 -6.73 -3.98 24.06
CA VAL A 5 -6.46 -4.61 25.36
C VAL A 5 -5.53 -3.66 26.14
N PRO A 6 -6.06 -2.92 27.13
CA PRO A 6 -5.31 -1.90 27.84
C PRO A 6 -3.99 -2.43 28.42
N GLY A 7 -2.89 -1.73 28.11
CA GLY A 7 -1.54 -2.08 28.57
C GLY A 7 -0.89 -3.26 27.84
N VAL A 8 -1.58 -3.88 26.88
CA VAL A 8 -1.06 -5.03 26.12
C VAL A 8 -0.88 -4.67 24.65
N GLY A 9 -1.94 -4.21 23.98
CA GLY A 9 -1.87 -3.85 22.57
C GLY A 9 -3.21 -3.49 21.95
N LYS A 10 -3.11 -2.89 20.75
CA LYS A 10 -4.22 -2.40 19.96
C LYS A 10 -4.05 -2.81 18.50
N ALA A 11 -5.13 -3.31 17.90
CA ALA A 11 -5.24 -3.55 16.47
C ALA A 11 -6.37 -2.67 15.92
N THR A 12 -6.11 -1.94 14.85
CA THR A 12 -7.06 -1.02 14.23
C THR A 12 -7.20 -1.36 12.76
N ALA A 13 -8.43 -1.61 12.31
CA ALA A 13 -8.71 -1.74 10.89
C ALA A 13 -8.51 -0.39 10.20
N LEU A 14 -7.76 -0.40 9.11
CA LEU A 14 -7.47 0.75 8.27
C LEU A 14 -8.08 0.55 6.88
N GLU A 15 -8.48 1.66 6.29
CA GLU A 15 -8.84 1.78 4.88
C GLU A 15 -8.03 2.93 4.30
N ALA A 16 -7.43 2.70 3.14
CA ALA A 16 -6.75 3.74 2.38
C ALA A 16 -7.27 3.75 0.95
N VAL A 17 -7.50 4.95 0.42
CA VAL A 17 -7.90 5.18 -0.97
C VAL A 17 -6.98 6.21 -1.58
N GLY A 18 -6.69 6.08 -2.87
CA GLY A 18 -5.77 6.98 -3.54
C GLY A 18 -5.76 6.80 -5.05
N THR A 19 -4.79 7.45 -5.69
CA THR A 19 -4.53 7.30 -7.12
C THR A 19 -3.04 7.13 -7.32
N THR A 20 -2.66 6.29 -8.27
CA THR A 20 -1.25 6.07 -8.63
C THR A 20 -0.79 7.05 -9.71
N GLU A 21 0.50 7.35 -9.74
CA GLU A 21 1.15 8.09 -10.82
C GLU A 21 2.43 7.36 -11.22
N ASN A 22 2.63 7.14 -12.52
CA ASN A 22 3.90 6.60 -13.01
C ASN A 22 4.87 7.76 -13.28
N MET A 23 5.88 7.89 -12.43
CA MET A 23 6.87 8.98 -12.52
C MET A 23 7.76 8.95 -13.78
N LYS A 24 7.76 7.85 -14.56
CA LYS A 24 8.44 7.76 -15.86
C LYS A 24 7.54 8.16 -17.03
N GLY A 25 6.26 8.47 -16.77
CA GLY A 25 5.27 8.83 -17.79
C GLY A 25 4.76 7.65 -18.62
N GLU A 26 5.01 6.41 -18.16
CA GLU A 26 4.54 5.19 -18.84
C GLU A 26 3.09 4.88 -18.47
N ALA A 27 2.37 4.15 -19.32
CA ALA A 27 0.95 3.85 -19.09
C ALA A 27 0.70 2.85 -17.95
N MET A 28 1.67 1.98 -17.64
CA MET A 28 1.52 0.94 -16.64
C MET A 28 1.52 1.55 -15.23
N LEU A 29 0.55 1.19 -14.39
CA LEU A 29 0.36 1.74 -13.04
C LEU A 29 0.14 3.26 -13.00
N ASP A 30 -0.16 3.91 -14.12
CA ASP A 30 -0.46 5.34 -14.15
C ASP A 30 -1.96 5.60 -13.99
N LYS A 31 -2.31 6.56 -13.13
CA LYS A 31 -3.68 7.03 -12.90
C LYS A 31 -4.67 5.90 -12.57
N MET A 32 -4.23 4.88 -11.85
CA MET A 32 -5.10 3.82 -11.34
C MET A 32 -5.72 4.26 -10.02
N SER A 33 -6.97 3.87 -9.78
CA SER A 33 -7.59 4.02 -8.46
C SER A 33 -7.08 2.94 -7.52
N ALA A 34 -6.65 3.33 -6.32
CA ALA A 34 -6.19 2.43 -5.28
C ALA A 34 -7.23 2.32 -4.17
N HIS A 35 -7.49 1.11 -3.71
CA HIS A 35 -8.28 0.83 -2.52
C HIS A 35 -7.61 -0.28 -1.71
N CYS A 36 -7.28 0.02 -0.46
CA CYS A 36 -6.58 -0.86 0.44
C CYS A 36 -7.38 -1.09 1.72
N THR A 37 -7.31 -2.31 2.23
CA THR A 37 -7.77 -2.67 3.57
C THR A 37 -6.62 -3.29 4.34
N ALA A 38 -6.44 -2.89 5.60
CA ALA A 38 -5.31 -3.31 6.40
C ALA A 38 -5.63 -3.36 7.90
N VAL A 39 -4.71 -3.92 8.66
CA VAL A 39 -4.69 -3.81 10.11
C VAL A 39 -3.40 -3.12 10.57
N SER A 40 -3.55 -2.05 11.32
CA SER A 40 -2.45 -1.46 12.08
C SER A 40 -2.39 -2.10 13.45
N VAL A 41 -1.22 -2.61 13.82
CA VAL A 41 -0.97 -3.30 15.08
C VAL A 41 0.08 -2.53 15.87
N ALA A 42 -0.27 -2.16 17.10
CA ALA A 42 0.63 -1.65 18.12
C ALA A 42 0.57 -2.60 19.32
N SER A 43 1.61 -3.40 19.55
CA SER A 43 1.61 -4.43 20.60
C SER A 43 3.02 -4.60 21.17
N GLY A 44 3.21 -4.18 22.43
CA GLY A 44 4.54 -4.09 23.03
C GLY A 44 5.48 -3.19 22.22
N ASP A 45 6.60 -3.75 21.77
CA ASP A 45 7.59 -3.10 20.90
C ASP A 45 7.28 -3.21 19.40
N LYS A 46 6.23 -3.96 19.03
CA LYS A 46 5.86 -4.21 17.63
C LYS A 46 4.87 -3.16 17.15
N ASN A 47 5.25 -2.48 16.08
CA ASN A 47 4.40 -1.56 15.34
C ASN A 47 4.50 -1.92 13.85
N PHE A 48 3.38 -2.32 13.25
CA PHE A 48 3.36 -2.69 11.83
C PHE A 48 1.95 -2.55 11.24
N ILE A 49 1.89 -2.51 9.91
CA ILE A 49 0.67 -2.56 9.13
C ILE A 49 0.81 -3.72 8.13
N ASP A 50 -0.24 -4.51 8.02
CA ASP A 50 -0.34 -5.63 7.07
C ASP A 50 -1.73 -5.56 6.42
N GLY A 51 -1.80 -5.73 5.11
CA GLY A 51 -3.03 -5.58 4.37
C GLY A 51 -2.97 -6.01 2.92
N ALA A 52 -4.01 -5.64 2.18
CA ALA A 52 -4.12 -5.87 0.76
C ALA A 52 -4.75 -4.69 0.05
N CYS A 53 -4.44 -4.56 -1.22
CA CYS A 53 -4.89 -3.49 -2.09
C CYS A 53 -5.38 -4.03 -3.43
N VAL A 54 -6.33 -3.29 -4.00
CA VAL A 54 -6.70 -3.38 -5.41
C VAL A 54 -6.33 -2.08 -6.09
N LEU A 55 -5.64 -2.19 -7.22
CA LEU A 55 -5.51 -1.10 -8.18
C LEU A 55 -6.47 -1.38 -9.34
N ALA A 56 -7.30 -0.41 -9.71
CA ALA A 56 -8.19 -0.52 -10.86
C ALA A 56 -7.91 0.59 -11.86
N ASP A 57 -7.73 0.22 -13.14
CA ASP A 57 -7.55 1.19 -14.21
C ASP A 57 -8.87 1.67 -14.81
N LYS A 58 -8.76 2.56 -15.81
CA LYS A 58 -9.90 3.16 -16.53
C LYS A 58 -10.78 2.14 -17.28
N ASP A 59 -10.24 1.00 -17.65
CA ASP A 59 -10.94 -0.07 -18.38
C ASP A 59 -11.64 -1.03 -17.41
N GLY A 60 -11.37 -0.90 -16.11
CA GLY A 60 -11.90 -1.73 -15.04
C GLY A 60 -11.05 -2.96 -14.75
N ASP A 61 -9.90 -3.12 -15.41
CA ASP A 61 -8.95 -4.19 -15.13
C ASP A 61 -8.22 -3.91 -13.82
N LYS A 62 -7.98 -4.98 -13.05
CA LYS A 62 -7.51 -4.89 -11.67
C LYS A 62 -6.19 -5.59 -11.45
N ILE A 63 -5.40 -5.04 -10.55
CA ILE A 63 -4.22 -5.67 -9.95
C ILE A 63 -4.52 -5.84 -8.46
N PHE A 64 -4.23 -7.01 -7.91
CA PHE A 64 -4.36 -7.31 -6.50
C PHE A 64 -2.97 -7.49 -5.90
N SER A 65 -2.70 -6.79 -4.79
CA SER A 65 -1.46 -6.92 -4.04
C SER A 65 -1.71 -7.05 -2.55
N THR A 66 -0.80 -7.74 -1.85
CA THR A 66 -0.70 -7.69 -0.38
C THR A 66 0.46 -6.78 0.01
N PHE A 67 0.48 -6.24 1.21
CA PHE A 67 1.63 -5.50 1.71
C PHE A 67 1.89 -5.76 3.19
N ASP A 68 3.15 -5.67 3.59
CA ASP A 68 3.59 -5.79 4.98
C ASP A 68 4.69 -4.76 5.25
N THR A 69 4.50 -3.88 6.24
CA THR A 69 5.50 -2.86 6.60
C THR A 69 6.74 -3.43 7.29
N ARG A 70 6.75 -4.73 7.58
CA ARG A 70 7.91 -5.46 8.12
C ARG A 70 8.76 -6.06 7.02
N ASP A 71 8.22 -6.22 5.81
CA ASP A 71 8.96 -6.76 4.65
C ASP A 71 9.76 -5.63 4.00
N LEU A 72 11.03 -5.51 4.40
CA LEU A 72 11.94 -4.47 3.93
C LEU A 72 13.01 -5.05 3.00
N ASP A 73 13.10 -4.51 1.79
CA ASP A 73 14.20 -4.80 0.88
C ASP A 73 15.45 -4.02 1.29
N LYS A 74 16.37 -4.69 2.00
CA LYS A 74 17.61 -4.09 2.48
C LYS A 74 18.55 -3.61 1.36
N SER A 75 18.34 -4.03 0.11
CA SER A 75 19.10 -3.51 -1.03
C SER A 75 18.63 -2.12 -1.47
N GLN A 76 17.47 -1.68 -1.00
CA GLN A 76 16.83 -0.41 -1.32
C GLN A 76 16.52 0.38 -0.04
N PRO A 77 17.55 0.91 0.66
CA PRO A 77 17.39 1.49 1.99
C PRO A 77 16.47 2.72 2.05
N GLU A 78 16.15 3.35 0.91
CA GLU A 78 15.18 4.45 0.81
C GLU A 78 13.72 3.96 0.78
N MET A 79 13.48 2.67 0.53
CA MET A 79 12.16 2.01 0.54
C MET A 79 11.95 1.28 1.86
N ASP A 80 12.00 2.04 2.96
CA ASP A 80 12.07 1.55 4.33
C ASP A 80 10.71 1.35 5.01
N CYS A 81 9.62 1.48 4.26
CA CYS A 81 8.27 1.48 4.82
C CYS A 81 7.51 0.16 4.65
N GLY A 82 7.92 -0.67 3.68
CA GLY A 82 7.36 -1.99 3.46
C GLY A 82 7.52 -2.48 2.02
N THR A 83 6.87 -3.59 1.71
CA THR A 83 6.80 -4.11 0.35
C THR A 83 5.38 -4.53 -0.02
N HIS A 84 4.89 -4.05 -1.17
CA HIS A 84 3.74 -4.65 -1.85
C HIS A 84 4.19 -5.86 -2.67
N ILE A 85 3.39 -6.92 -2.65
CA ILE A 85 3.55 -8.12 -3.46
C ILE A 85 2.33 -8.23 -4.36
N ILE A 86 2.53 -8.09 -5.68
CA ILE A 86 1.46 -8.30 -6.65
C ILE A 86 1.21 -9.80 -6.75
N THR A 87 0.00 -10.24 -6.40
CA THR A 87 -0.38 -11.66 -6.36
C THR A 87 -1.34 -12.07 -7.48
N GLY A 88 -1.82 -11.11 -8.27
CA GLY A 88 -2.63 -11.42 -9.45
C GLY A 88 -3.31 -10.20 -10.05
N GLY A 89 -4.04 -10.44 -11.13
CA GLY A 89 -4.79 -9.40 -11.83
C GLY A 89 -5.87 -9.97 -12.75
N THR A 90 -6.68 -9.08 -13.32
CA THR A 90 -7.77 -9.40 -14.24
C THR A 90 -7.52 -8.78 -15.62
N GLY A 91 -8.22 -9.27 -16.64
CA GLY A 91 -8.16 -8.72 -18.00
C GLY A 91 -6.74 -8.65 -18.52
N LYS A 92 -6.27 -7.47 -18.92
CA LYS A 92 -4.89 -7.29 -19.44
C LYS A 92 -3.79 -7.50 -18.40
N TYR A 93 -4.13 -7.57 -17.11
CA TYR A 93 -3.20 -7.89 -16.02
C TYR A 93 -3.31 -9.37 -15.58
N ALA A 94 -4.06 -10.21 -16.27
CA ALA A 94 -4.11 -11.64 -15.94
C ALA A 94 -2.70 -12.24 -15.99
N GLY A 95 -2.28 -12.92 -14.91
CA GLY A 95 -0.94 -13.50 -14.79
C GLY A 95 0.15 -12.54 -14.26
N ILE A 96 -0.22 -11.30 -13.89
CA ILE A 96 0.74 -10.36 -13.30
C ILE A 96 1.28 -10.84 -11.95
N THR A 97 2.58 -10.69 -11.76
CA THR A 97 3.29 -10.87 -10.49
C THR A 97 4.33 -9.77 -10.35
N GLY A 98 4.74 -9.46 -9.12
CA GLY A 98 5.69 -8.39 -8.90
C GLY A 98 5.97 -8.09 -7.43
N ARG A 99 6.97 -7.25 -7.22
CA ARG A 99 7.35 -6.71 -5.90
C ARG A 99 7.53 -5.20 -6.02
N GLU A 100 7.01 -4.47 -5.05
CA GLU A 100 7.00 -3.02 -5.01
C GLU A 100 7.40 -2.56 -3.60
N PRO A 101 8.71 -2.54 -3.28
CA PRO A 101 9.20 -1.86 -2.08
C PRO A 101 8.80 -0.39 -2.11
N PHE A 102 8.40 0.14 -0.96
CA PHE A 102 7.88 1.50 -0.86
C PHE A 102 8.40 2.29 0.34
N ALA A 103 8.39 3.61 0.18
CA ALA A 103 8.62 4.59 1.23
C ALA A 103 7.29 5.21 1.67
N CYS A 104 7.25 5.81 2.87
CA CYS A 104 6.10 6.61 3.30
C CYS A 104 6.53 8.05 3.56
N MET A 105 5.89 8.99 2.88
CA MET A 105 6.10 10.41 3.07
C MET A 105 4.81 11.04 3.56
N GLU A 106 4.69 11.21 4.88
CA GLU A 106 3.52 11.82 5.50
C GLU A 106 3.33 13.25 5.00
N MET A 107 2.11 13.55 4.55
CA MET A 107 1.71 14.92 4.24
C MET A 107 1.19 15.61 5.50
N PRO A 108 1.28 16.95 5.58
CA PRO A 108 0.63 17.69 6.65
C PRO A 108 -0.86 17.31 6.76
N ALA A 109 -1.32 17.09 7.99
CA ALA A 109 -2.73 16.83 8.24
C ALA A 109 -3.58 17.95 7.65
N LEU A 110 -4.71 17.58 7.03
CA LEU A 110 -5.63 18.58 6.48
C LEU A 110 -6.13 19.48 7.62
N ALA A 111 -6.06 20.79 7.41
CA ALA A 111 -6.59 21.75 8.36
C ALA A 111 -8.13 21.60 8.45
N GLY A 112 -8.65 21.60 9.68
CA GLY A 112 -10.08 21.53 9.95
C GLY A 112 -10.53 20.22 10.62
N PRO A 113 -11.84 20.08 10.89
CA PRO A 113 -12.39 18.92 11.55
C PRO A 113 -12.31 17.67 10.65
N GLY A 114 -11.93 16.53 11.21
CA GLY A 114 -11.94 15.22 10.53
C GLY A 114 -10.66 14.40 10.67
N GLY A 115 -9.52 15.05 10.96
CA GLY A 115 -8.26 14.35 11.23
C GLY A 115 -7.75 13.52 10.05
N TYR A 116 -8.10 13.91 8.82
CA TYR A 116 -7.65 13.22 7.61
C TYR A 116 -6.15 13.41 7.42
N THR A 117 -5.47 12.29 7.25
CA THR A 117 -4.06 12.22 6.89
C THR A 117 -3.93 11.80 5.44
N ALA A 118 -2.89 12.28 4.77
CA ALA A 118 -2.50 11.84 3.44
C ALA A 118 -1.01 11.51 3.47
N MET A 119 -0.56 10.73 2.50
CA MET A 119 0.85 10.42 2.32
C MET A 119 1.13 10.20 0.85
N ASP A 120 2.33 10.61 0.43
CA ASP A 120 2.92 10.10 -0.79
C ASP A 120 3.58 8.77 -0.48
N ILE A 121 3.33 7.77 -1.33
CA ILE A 121 3.90 6.41 -1.19
C ILE A 121 4.72 6.12 -2.45
N PRO A 122 5.99 6.55 -2.51
CA PRO A 122 6.88 6.20 -3.62
C PRO A 122 7.13 4.70 -3.65
N HIS A 123 7.01 4.09 -4.82
CA HIS A 123 7.28 2.67 -5.04
C HIS A 123 8.45 2.50 -6.01
N ASN A 124 9.30 1.49 -5.77
CA ASN A 124 10.21 0.97 -6.79
C ASN A 124 9.70 -0.38 -7.31
N THR A 125 8.76 -0.32 -8.24
CA THR A 125 8.05 -1.49 -8.75
C THR A 125 8.89 -2.33 -9.72
N SER A 126 8.90 -3.65 -9.51
CA SER A 126 9.21 -4.64 -10.55
C SER A 126 8.02 -5.58 -10.76
N TRP A 127 7.67 -5.84 -12.01
CA TRP A 127 6.54 -6.69 -12.37
C TRP A 127 6.80 -7.43 -13.68
N GLU A 128 6.10 -8.53 -13.86
CA GLU A 128 6.03 -9.29 -15.11
C GLU A 128 4.62 -9.86 -15.30
N ILE A 129 4.24 -10.15 -16.54
CA ILE A 129 3.03 -10.89 -16.89
C ILE A 129 3.48 -12.18 -17.58
N LYS A 130 3.07 -13.33 -17.06
CA LYS A 130 3.39 -14.66 -17.59
C LYS A 130 2.32 -15.18 -18.54
#